data_AF-A0A3B9A929-F1
#
_entry.id   AF-A0A3B9A929-F1
#
_cell.length_a   1.000
_cell.length_b   1.000
_cell.length_c   1.000
_cell.angle_alpha   90.00
_cell.angle_beta   90.00
_cell.angle_gamma   90.00
#
_symmetry.space_group_name_H-M   'P 1'
#
loop_
_entity.id
_entity.type
_entity.pdbx_description
1 polymer ?
#
loop_
_entity_poly.entity_id
_entity_poly.type
_entity_poly.pdbx_seq_one_letter_code
_entity_poly.pdbx_strand_id
1 'polypeptide(L)' 'MATYTTLIEVEDLFANFNHPDWVVVDCRFDLKNPDWGFKDYQEGHIPGSVYAHLDHDLSAAPTPSTGRHP' A
#
# COMPACT_ATOMS: atom_id res chain seq x y z
N MET A 1 -23.06 13.36 -2.39
CA MET A 1 -21.67 12.88 -2.37
C MET A 1 -21.74 11.37 -2.27
N ALA A 2 -20.94 10.65 -3.06
CA ALA A 2 -20.87 9.19 -2.92
C ALA A 2 -20.27 8.84 -1.54
N THR A 3 -20.89 7.91 -0.84
CA THR A 3 -20.35 7.38 0.42
C THR A 3 -19.34 6.31 0.06
N TYR A 4 -18.07 6.55 0.32
CA TYR A 4 -17.04 5.52 0.16
C TYR A 4 -17.02 4.63 1.40
N THR A 5 -16.99 3.32 1.19
CA THR A 5 -16.66 2.35 2.25
C THR A 5 -15.15 2.19 2.26
N THR A 6 -14.53 2.32 3.43
CA THR A 6 -13.06 2.27 3.57
C THR A 6 -12.51 0.84 3.66
N LEU A 7 -13.40 -0.15 3.67
CA LEU A 7 -13.07 -1.57 3.74
C LEU A 7 -13.73 -2.30 2.57
N ILE A 8 -13.08 -3.37 2.13
CA ILE A 8 -13.53 -4.29 1.09
C ILE A 8 -13.20 -5.72 1.56
N GLU A 9 -14.10 -6.66 1.28
CA GLU A 9 -13.85 -8.08 1.56
C GLU A 9 -12.95 -8.70 0.48
N VAL A 10 -12.29 -9.81 0.81
CA VAL A 10 -11.37 -10.49 -0.12
C VAL A 10 -12.12 -10.98 -1.36
N GLU A 11 -13.34 -11.48 -1.17
CA GLU A 11 -14.20 -11.98 -2.24
C GLU A 11 -14.59 -10.87 -3.22
N ASP A 12 -14.84 -9.67 -2.71
CA ASP A 12 -15.19 -8.50 -3.53
C ASP A 12 -13.99 -8.04 -4.36
N LEU A 13 -12.78 -8.03 -3.76
CA LEU A 13 -11.55 -7.75 -4.51
C LEU A 13 -11.31 -8.79 -5.61
N PHE A 14 -11.47 -10.07 -5.28
CA PHE A 14 -11.23 -11.15 -6.24
C PHE A 14 -12.23 -11.11 -7.42
N ALA A 15 -13.51 -10.84 -7.13
CA ALA A 15 -14.54 -10.72 -8.16
C ALA A 15 -14.30 -9.53 -9.11
N ASN A 16 -13.64 -8.48 -8.64
CA ASN A 16 -13.38 -7.24 -9.38
C ASN A 16 -11.90 -7.07 -9.75
N PHE A 17 -11.12 -8.15 -9.72
CA PHE A 17 -9.66 -8.09 -9.82
C PHE A 17 -9.13 -7.39 -11.07
N ASN A 18 -9.84 -7.54 -12.20
CA ASN A 18 -9.48 -6.94 -13.48
C ASN A 18 -10.32 -5.70 -13.80
N HIS A 19 -10.96 -5.08 -12.80
CA HIS A 19 -11.74 -3.88 -13.01
C HIS A 19 -10.82 -2.74 -13.48
N PRO A 20 -11.07 -2.12 -14.64
CA PRO A 20 -10.13 -1.19 -15.26
C PRO A 20 -9.87 0.08 -14.44
N ASP A 21 -10.81 0.44 -13.57
CA ASP A 21 -10.71 1.61 -12.70
C ASP A 21 -10.08 1.31 -11.34
N TRP A 22 -9.64 0.08 -11.06
CA TRP A 22 -9.10 -0.32 -9.76
C TRP A 22 -7.59 -0.54 -9.83
N VAL A 23 -6.90 -0.08 -8.79
CA VAL A 23 -5.46 -0.32 -8.59
C VAL A 23 -5.27 -0.90 -7.21
N VAL A 24 -4.60 -2.05 -7.14
CA VAL A 24 -4.16 -2.64 -5.87
C VAL A 24 -2.77 -2.09 -5.55
N VAL A 25 -2.61 -1.54 -4.36
CA VAL A 25 -1.33 -1.02 -3.88
C VAL A 25 -0.89 -1.84 -2.68
N ASP A 26 0.25 -2.49 -2.78
CA ASP A 26 0.92 -3.14 -1.66
C ASP A 26 1.77 -2.10 -0.93
N CYS A 27 1.39 -1.79 0.31
CA CYS A 27 2.07 -0.82 1.16
C CYS A 27 2.63 -1.47 2.44
N ARG A 28 2.95 -2.78 2.39
CA ARG A 28 3.52 -3.47 3.55
C ARG A 28 4.88 -2.85 3.96
N PHE A 29 5.08 -2.69 5.26
CA PHE A 29 6.27 -2.03 5.81
C PHE A 29 6.60 -2.55 7.22
N ASP A 30 7.89 -2.62 7.55
CA ASP A 30 8.38 -2.90 8.90
C ASP A 30 9.27 -1.73 9.38
N LEU A 31 8.86 -1.08 10.48
CA LEU A 31 9.59 0.03 11.09
C LEU A 31 11.03 -0.33 11.51
N LYS A 32 11.33 -1.60 11.78
CA LYS A 32 12.67 -2.07 12.13
C LYS A 32 13.48 -2.51 10.92
N ASN A 33 12.84 -2.75 9.79
CA ASN A 33 13.46 -3.24 8.56
C ASN A 33 12.75 -2.64 7.34
N PRO A 34 13.05 -1.37 6.99
CA PRO A 34 12.36 -0.65 5.90
C PRO A 34 12.38 -1.40 4.56
N ASP A 35 13.49 -2.08 4.26
CA ASP A 35 13.62 -2.84 3.01
C ASP A 35 12.78 -4.13 2.97
N TRP A 36 12.26 -4.60 4.11
CA TRP A 36 11.53 -5.87 4.19
C TRP A 36 10.34 -5.88 3.24
N GLY A 37 9.55 -4.81 3.22
CA GLY A 37 8.32 -4.78 2.46
C GLY A 37 8.54 -4.96 0.96
N PHE A 38 9.56 -4.30 0.40
CA PHE A 38 9.90 -4.44 -1.01
C PHE A 38 10.45 -5.84 -1.34
N LYS A 39 11.31 -6.39 -0.48
CA LYS A 39 11.85 -7.75 -0.66
C LYS A 39 10.73 -8.79 -0.64
N ASP A 40 9.83 -8.71 0.33
CA ASP A 40 8.70 -9.62 0.49
C ASP A 40 7.68 -9.47 -0.65
N TYR A 41 7.46 -8.25 -1.15
CA TYR A 41 6.70 -8.02 -2.38
C TYR A 41 7.34 -8.72 -3.58
N GLN A 42 8.67 -8.63 -3.75
CA GLN A 42 9.37 -9.34 -4.84
C GLN A 42 9.27 -10.87 -4.72
N GLU A 43 9.22 -11.41 -3.50
CA GLU A 43 9.03 -12.84 -3.25
C GLU A 43 7.58 -13.28 -3.52
N GLY A 44 6.59 -12.45 -3.21
CA GLY A 44 5.18 -12.74 -3.44
C GLY A 44 4.23 -11.58 -3.18
N HIS A 45 3.43 -11.25 -4.20
CA HIS A 45 2.42 -10.20 -4.12
C HIS A 45 1.18 -10.55 -4.96
N ILE A 46 0.13 -9.75 -4.77
CA ILE A 46 -1.10 -9.84 -5.55
C ILE A 46 -0.78 -9.47 -7.02
N PRO A 47 -1.12 -10.30 -8.03
CA PRO A 47 -0.79 -9.99 -9.42
C PRO A 47 -1.29 -8.62 -9.87
N GLY A 48 -0.48 -7.87 -10.64
CA GLY A 48 -0.86 -6.54 -11.13
C GLY A 48 -0.93 -5.43 -10.07
N SER A 49 -0.72 -5.75 -8.78
CA SER A 49 -0.54 -4.72 -7.76
C SER A 49 0.76 -3.94 -7.98
N VAL A 50 0.78 -2.67 -7.57
CA VAL A 50 1.98 -1.85 -7.49
C VAL A 50 2.46 -1.78 -6.04
N TYR A 51 3.76 -1.56 -5.84
CA TYR A 51 4.33 -1.37 -4.50
C TYR A 51 4.49 0.12 -4.17
N ALA A 52 4.20 0.52 -2.94
CA ALA A 52 4.47 1.86 -2.41
C ALA A 52 5.23 1.77 -1.09
N HIS A 53 6.44 2.34 -1.06
CA HIS A 53 7.30 2.39 0.12
C HIS A 53 6.87 3.53 1.05
N LEU A 54 6.73 3.24 2.35
CA LEU A 54 6.28 4.23 3.33
C LEU A 54 7.14 5.49 3.32
N ASP A 55 8.47 5.34 3.36
CA ASP A 55 9.39 6.48 3.50
C ASP A 55 9.60 7.27 2.19
N HIS A 56 9.47 6.61 1.03
CA HIS A 56 9.83 7.21 -0.26
C HIS A 56 8.62 7.75 -1.02
N ASP A 57 7.49 7.05 -0.95
CA ASP A 57 6.32 7.30 -1.79
C ASP A 57 5.16 7.92 -0.99
N LEU A 58 5.03 7.53 0.29
CA LEU A 58 3.86 7.87 1.12
C LEU A 58 4.18 8.91 2.21
N SER A 59 5.46 9.25 2.40
CA SER A 59 5.92 10.18 3.43
C SER A 59 6.80 11.27 2.84
N ALA A 60 6.78 12.43 3.48
CA ALA A 60 7.81 13.45 3.25
C ALA A 60 9.02 13.18 4.14
N ALA A 61 10.18 13.72 3.75
CA ALA A 61 11.37 13.64 4.59
C ALA A 61 11.09 14.23 5.99
N PRO A 62 11.48 13.54 7.08
CA PRO A 62 11.25 14.03 8.42
C PRO A 62 12.06 15.30 8.69
N THR A 63 11.45 16.23 9.41
CA THR A 63 12.05 17.50 9.85
C THR A 63 11.89 17.66 11.36
N PRO A 64 12.65 18.57 12.02
CA PRO A 64 12.47 18.85 13.45
C PRO A 64 11.06 19.33 13.82
N SER A 65 10.31 19.84 12.85
CA SER A 65 8.94 20.36 13.02
C SER A 65 7.83 19.39 12.64
N THR A 66 8.15 18.26 11.99
CA THR A 66 7.13 17.26 11.62
C THR A 66 6.84 16.33 12.78
N GLY A 67 5.61 15.81 12.83
CA GLY A 67 5.16 14.85 13.84
C GLY A 67 5.83 13.48 13.68
N ARG A 68 5.20 12.45 14.27
CA ARG A 68 5.63 11.07 14.03
C ARG A 68 5.53 10.74 12.54
N HIS A 69 6.42 9.85 12.10
CA HIS A 69 6.31 9.14 10.83
C HIS A 69 4.85 8.72 10.60
N PRO A 70 4.27 8.95 9.40
CA PRO A 70 2.99 8.35 9.04
C PRO A 70 3.02 6.84 9.26
#